data_AF-A0A2J8QBC6-F1
#
_entry.id   AF-A0A2J8QBC6-F1
#
_cell.length_a   1.000
_cell.length_b   1.000
_cell.length_c   1.000
_cell.angle_alpha   90.00
_cell.angle_beta   90.00
_cell.angle_gamma   90.00
#
_symmetry.space_group_name_H-M   'P 1'
#
loop_
_entity.id
_entity.type
_entity.pdbx_description
1 polymer ?
#
loop_
_entity_poly.entity_id
_entity_poly.type
_entity_poly.pdbx_seq_one_letter_code
_entity_poly.pdbx_strand_id
1 'polypeptide(L)'
;MADTQYILPNDIGVSSLDCREAFRLLSPTERLYAHHLSRAAWYGGLAVLLQTSPEAPYIYALLSRLFRAQDPDQLRQHALAEGLTEEEYQAFLVYAAGVYSNMGNYKSFGDTKFVPNLPKEKLERVILGSEAAQQHPEEVRGLWQTCGELMFSLEPRLRHLGLGKEGITTYFSGNCTMEDAKLAQDFLDSQNLSAYNTRLF
;
A
#
# COMPACT_ATOMS: atom_id res chain seq x y z
N MET A 1 -14.51 -7.54 -15.12
CA MET A 1 -13.09 -7.15 -15.20
C MET A 1 -13.01 -5.65 -14.95
N ALA A 2 -12.12 -5.20 -14.07
CA ALA A 2 -11.91 -3.78 -13.82
C ALA A 2 -11.33 -3.10 -15.06
N ASP A 3 -11.60 -1.80 -15.22
CA ASP A 3 -10.96 -1.01 -16.27
C ASP A 3 -9.43 -1.03 -16.07
N THR A 4 -8.69 -1.21 -17.16
CA THR A 4 -7.22 -1.38 -17.16
C THR A 4 -6.50 -0.22 -16.47
N GLN A 5 -7.12 0.96 -16.41
CA GLN A 5 -6.61 2.12 -15.69
C GLN A 5 -6.35 1.86 -14.19
N TYR A 6 -7.20 1.05 -13.54
CA TYR A 6 -7.19 0.82 -12.08
C TYR A 6 -6.58 -0.52 -11.68
N ILE A 7 -5.81 -1.13 -12.57
CA ILE A 7 -5.02 -2.32 -12.27
C ILE A 7 -3.57 -2.07 -12.68
N LEU A 8 -2.68 -2.91 -12.18
CA LEU A 8 -1.31 -3.02 -12.66
C LEU A 8 -1.22 -4.28 -13.53
N PRO A 9 -0.68 -4.20 -14.75
CA PRO A 9 -0.67 -5.35 -15.65
C PRO A 9 0.37 -6.38 -15.20
N ASN A 10 0.11 -7.66 -15.46
CA ASN A 10 0.96 -8.76 -15.00
C ASN A 10 2.39 -8.70 -15.55
N ASP A 11 2.57 -8.10 -16.71
CA ASP A 11 3.83 -7.89 -17.44
C ASP A 11 4.46 -6.51 -17.18
N ILE A 12 4.03 -5.81 -16.11
CA ILE A 12 4.63 -4.54 -15.70
C ILE A 12 6.15 -4.68 -15.54
N GLY A 13 6.89 -3.74 -16.12
CA GLY A 13 8.35 -3.74 -16.06
C GLY A 13 8.87 -3.55 -14.63
N VAL A 14 9.79 -4.41 -14.22
CA VAL A 14 10.50 -4.31 -12.93
C VAL A 14 12.00 -4.17 -13.19
N SER A 15 12.66 -3.26 -12.49
CA SER A 15 14.10 -3.04 -12.58
C SER A 15 14.71 -2.96 -11.19
N SER A 16 15.88 -3.58 -11.01
CA SER A 16 16.62 -3.52 -9.74
C SER A 16 17.59 -2.34 -9.76
N LEU A 17 17.57 -1.52 -8.71
CA LEU A 17 18.52 -0.41 -8.56
C LEU A 17 19.93 -0.97 -8.31
N ASP A 18 20.89 -0.63 -9.18
CA ASP A 18 22.29 -0.99 -8.98
C ASP A 18 22.99 0.05 -8.10
N CYS A 19 23.41 -0.38 -6.92
CA CYS A 19 24.22 0.41 -5.99
C CYS A 19 25.52 -0.30 -5.56
N ARG A 20 25.90 -1.40 -6.23
CA ARG A 20 26.99 -2.28 -5.76
C ARG A 20 28.34 -1.57 -5.75
N GLU A 21 28.71 -0.93 -6.85
CA GLU A 21 29.99 -0.23 -6.94
C GLU A 21 30.05 0.98 -6.03
N ALA A 22 28.96 1.76 -5.94
CA ALA A 22 28.87 2.89 -5.02
C ALA A 22 29.03 2.45 -3.55
N PHE A 23 28.34 1.38 -3.14
CA PHE A 23 28.44 0.86 -1.76
C PHE A 23 29.83 0.30 -1.44
N ARG A 24 30.54 -0.28 -2.42
CA ARG A 24 31.89 -0.81 -2.24
C ARG A 24 32.90 0.27 -1.84
N LEU A 25 32.72 1.50 -2.34
CA LEU A 25 33.59 2.64 -2.08
C LEU A 25 33.45 3.21 -0.66
N LEU A 26 32.38 2.87 0.07
CA LEU A 26 32.17 3.34 1.44
C LEU A 26 33.15 2.66 2.41
N SER A 27 33.79 3.47 3.26
CA SER A 27 34.54 3.01 4.42
C SER A 27 33.64 2.31 5.45
N PRO A 28 34.20 1.55 6.41
CA PRO A 28 33.40 0.89 7.46
C PRO A 28 32.49 1.85 8.24
N THR A 29 32.97 3.06 8.55
CA THR A 29 32.17 4.08 9.26
C THR A 29 31.04 4.64 8.38
N GLU A 30 31.31 4.93 7.11
CA GLU A 30 30.29 5.41 6.17
C GLU A 30 29.22 4.36 5.91
N ARG A 31 29.56 3.06 5.91
CA ARG A 31 28.57 1.98 5.82
C ARG A 31 27.64 1.93 7.02
N LEU A 32 28.17 2.13 8.23
CA LEU A 32 27.34 2.21 9.45
C LEU A 32 26.44 3.46 9.42
N TYR A 33 26.98 4.59 8.99
CA TYR A 33 26.22 5.83 8.81
C TYR A 33 25.06 5.64 7.82
N ALA A 34 25.36 5.11 6.62
CA ALA A 34 24.36 4.81 5.61
C ALA A 34 23.33 3.79 6.11
N HIS A 35 23.76 2.74 6.83
CA HIS A 35 22.86 1.74 7.41
C HIS A 35 21.81 2.37 8.34
N HIS A 36 22.24 3.20 9.28
CA HIS A 36 21.31 3.81 10.24
C HIS A 36 20.40 4.84 9.59
N LEU A 37 20.90 5.64 8.63
CA LEU A 37 20.05 6.53 7.84
C LEU A 37 19.04 5.78 6.98
N SER A 38 19.44 4.68 6.33
CA SER A 38 18.52 3.84 5.57
C SER A 38 17.43 3.26 6.46
N ARG A 39 17.76 2.78 7.66
CA ARG A 39 16.74 2.30 8.61
C ARG A 39 15.76 3.41 9.00
N ALA A 40 16.25 4.60 9.31
CA ALA A 40 15.39 5.75 9.63
C ALA A 40 14.46 6.11 8.46
N ALA A 41 14.98 6.11 7.23
CA ALA A 41 14.20 6.36 6.03
C ALA A 41 13.10 5.31 5.82
N TRP A 42 13.43 4.02 5.94
CA TRP A 42 12.44 2.93 5.79
C TRP A 42 11.36 2.97 6.89
N TYR A 43 11.71 3.27 8.13
CA TYR A 43 10.72 3.43 9.20
C TYR A 43 9.83 4.66 8.95
N GLY A 44 10.43 5.80 8.57
CA GLY A 44 9.67 7.01 8.24
C GLY A 44 8.74 6.81 7.05
N GLY A 45 9.15 6.04 6.04
CA GLY A 45 8.35 5.71 4.87
C GLY A 45 7.05 4.97 5.20
N LEU A 46 6.98 4.23 6.30
CA LEU A 46 5.74 3.57 6.73
C LEU A 46 4.64 4.56 7.10
N ALA A 47 4.99 5.80 7.49
CA ALA A 47 3.99 6.84 7.75
C ALA A 47 3.18 7.20 6.49
N VAL A 48 3.76 7.01 5.29
CA VAL A 48 3.09 7.29 4.01
C VAL A 48 1.84 6.43 3.84
N LEU A 49 1.82 5.20 4.35
CA LEU A 49 0.62 4.35 4.35
C LEU A 49 -0.58 5.07 4.99
N LEU A 50 -0.35 5.77 6.10
CA LEU A 50 -1.36 6.54 6.84
C LEU A 50 -1.71 7.86 6.13
N GLN A 51 -0.86 8.32 5.21
CA GLN A 51 -1.05 9.53 4.40
C GLN A 51 -1.68 9.26 3.02
N THR A 52 -1.86 7.98 2.65
CA THR A 52 -2.47 7.60 1.36
C THR A 52 -3.97 7.33 1.48
N SER A 53 -4.37 6.29 2.21
CA SER A 53 -5.77 5.84 2.26
C SER A 53 -6.09 5.19 3.61
N PRO A 54 -7.37 5.15 4.03
CA PRO A 54 -7.76 4.50 5.27
C PRO A 54 -7.36 3.01 5.34
N GLU A 55 -7.40 2.30 4.20
CA GLU A 55 -7.15 0.87 4.12
C GLU A 55 -5.67 0.50 3.93
N ALA A 56 -4.82 1.40 3.43
CA ALA A 56 -3.42 1.10 3.09
C ALA A 56 -2.60 0.49 4.24
N PRO A 57 -2.68 0.97 5.50
CA PRO A 57 -1.93 0.36 6.61
C PRO A 57 -2.30 -1.11 6.86
N TYR A 58 -3.59 -1.44 6.75
CA TYR A 58 -4.09 -2.81 6.97
C TYR A 58 -3.71 -3.73 5.81
N ILE A 59 -3.76 -3.22 4.58
CA ILE A 59 -3.29 -3.96 3.40
C ILE A 59 -1.80 -4.29 3.56
N TYR A 60 -0.97 -3.31 3.92
CA TYR A 60 0.45 -3.55 4.15
C TYR A 60 0.70 -4.56 5.26
N ALA A 61 -0.01 -4.45 6.40
CA ALA A 61 0.10 -5.39 7.51
C ALA A 61 -0.29 -6.82 7.10
N LEU A 62 -1.37 -6.98 6.34
CA LEU A 62 -1.84 -8.26 5.82
C LEU A 62 -0.81 -8.90 4.87
N LEU A 63 -0.35 -8.15 3.87
CA LEU A 63 0.67 -8.62 2.93
C LEU A 63 1.98 -8.97 3.65
N SER A 64 2.43 -8.13 4.59
CA SER A 64 3.64 -8.37 5.38
C SER A 64 3.54 -9.66 6.22
N ARG A 65 2.36 -9.99 6.74
CA ARG A 65 2.13 -11.25 7.46
C ARG A 65 2.16 -12.46 6.53
N LEU A 66 1.45 -12.38 5.40
CA LEU A 66 1.44 -13.43 4.38
C LEU A 66 2.86 -13.77 3.93
N PHE A 67 3.61 -12.77 3.46
CA PHE A 67 4.95 -12.98 2.91
C PHE A 67 6.03 -13.25 3.96
N ARG A 68 5.75 -13.03 5.25
CA ARG A 68 6.62 -13.47 6.35
C ARG A 68 6.43 -14.95 6.66
N ALA A 69 5.20 -15.44 6.59
CA ALA A 69 4.88 -16.84 6.86
C ALA A 69 5.21 -17.75 5.67
N GLN A 70 4.99 -17.27 4.44
CA GLN A 70 5.28 -17.97 3.21
C GLN A 70 5.92 -17.02 2.20
N ASP A 71 7.11 -17.34 1.69
CA ASP A 71 7.69 -16.61 0.58
C ASP A 71 6.83 -16.74 -0.71
N PRO A 72 7.10 -15.96 -1.78
CA PRO A 72 6.31 -16.03 -3.00
C PRO A 72 6.21 -17.43 -3.63
N ASP A 73 7.26 -18.24 -3.60
CA ASP A 73 7.22 -19.58 -4.20
C ASP A 73 6.40 -20.55 -3.33
N GLN A 74 6.50 -20.45 -2.01
CA GLN A 74 5.69 -21.22 -1.06
C GLN A 74 4.21 -20.85 -1.14
N LEU A 75 3.91 -19.54 -1.20
CA LEU A 75 2.54 -19.06 -1.29
C LEU A 75 1.92 -19.39 -2.65
N ARG A 76 2.72 -19.49 -3.72
CA ARG A 76 2.29 -19.97 -5.04
C ARG A 76 1.70 -21.37 -4.97
N GLN A 77 2.41 -22.31 -4.33
CA GLN A 77 1.94 -23.69 -4.21
C GLN A 77 0.58 -23.77 -3.53
N HIS A 78 0.39 -23.01 -2.45
CA HIS A 78 -0.89 -22.87 -1.75
C HIS A 78 -1.96 -22.25 -2.65
N ALA A 79 -1.65 -21.13 -3.32
CA ALA A 79 -2.60 -20.43 -4.18
C ALA A 79 -3.13 -21.29 -5.33
N LEU A 80 -2.25 -22.06 -5.98
CA LEU A 80 -2.63 -22.99 -7.05
C LEU A 80 -3.49 -24.15 -6.52
N ALA A 81 -3.19 -24.65 -5.33
CA ALA A 81 -4.01 -25.66 -4.66
C ALA A 81 -5.42 -25.15 -4.32
N GLU A 82 -5.55 -23.86 -4.00
CA GLU A 82 -6.83 -23.16 -3.82
C GLU A 82 -7.55 -22.81 -5.15
N GLY A 83 -6.94 -23.16 -6.30
CA GLY A 83 -7.54 -23.01 -7.62
C GLY A 83 -7.35 -21.64 -8.26
N LEU A 84 -6.33 -20.87 -7.85
CA LEU A 84 -5.85 -19.76 -8.67
C LEU A 84 -5.11 -20.30 -9.90
N THR A 85 -5.19 -19.58 -11.00
CA THR A 85 -4.29 -19.76 -12.14
C THR A 85 -2.95 -19.07 -11.87
N GLU A 86 -1.94 -19.41 -12.65
CA GLU A 86 -0.64 -18.71 -12.61
C GLU A 86 -0.78 -17.22 -12.92
N GLU A 87 -1.68 -16.85 -13.84
CA GLU A 87 -1.95 -15.44 -14.16
C GLU A 87 -2.61 -14.69 -13.01
N GLU A 88 -3.54 -15.34 -12.29
CA GLU A 88 -4.18 -14.75 -11.11
C GLU A 88 -3.18 -14.60 -9.96
N TYR A 89 -2.29 -15.58 -9.77
CA TYR A 89 -1.24 -15.49 -8.76
C TYR A 89 -0.23 -14.39 -9.10
N GLN A 90 0.18 -14.28 -10.36
CA GLN A 90 1.03 -13.19 -10.84
C GLN A 90 0.37 -11.82 -10.64
N ALA A 91 -0.95 -11.70 -10.89
CA ALA A 91 -1.70 -10.48 -10.64
C ALA A 91 -1.67 -10.08 -9.16
N PHE A 92 -1.76 -11.05 -8.25
CA PHE A 92 -1.63 -10.80 -6.82
C PHE A 92 -0.22 -10.36 -6.42
N LEU A 93 0.84 -11.00 -6.97
CA LEU A 93 2.22 -10.56 -6.73
C LEU A 93 2.47 -9.14 -7.23
N VAL A 94 2.01 -8.81 -8.43
CA VAL A 94 2.11 -7.47 -9.00
C VAL A 94 1.35 -6.45 -8.14
N TYR A 95 0.17 -6.80 -7.65
CA TYR A 95 -0.57 -5.95 -6.72
C TYR A 95 0.22 -5.68 -5.43
N ALA A 96 0.76 -6.72 -4.79
CA ALA A 96 1.54 -6.59 -3.58
C ALA A 96 2.81 -5.75 -3.78
N ALA A 97 3.53 -6.01 -4.89
CA ALA A 97 4.70 -5.21 -5.28
C ALA A 97 4.34 -3.74 -5.52
N GLY A 98 3.18 -3.48 -6.14
CA GLY A 98 2.63 -2.13 -6.31
C GLY A 98 2.36 -1.42 -4.99
N VAL A 99 1.75 -2.12 -4.03
CA VAL A 99 1.51 -1.56 -2.68
C VAL A 99 2.82 -1.20 -2.00
N TYR A 100 3.83 -2.08 -2.06
CA TYR A 100 5.14 -1.83 -1.46
C TYR A 100 5.89 -0.69 -2.12
N SER A 101 5.84 -0.57 -3.45
CA SER A 101 6.56 0.48 -4.17
C SER A 101 5.92 1.87 -4.03
N ASN A 102 4.61 1.93 -3.83
CA ASN A 102 3.87 3.19 -3.64
C ASN A 102 3.64 3.55 -2.17
N MET A 103 3.95 2.65 -1.21
CA MET A 103 3.53 2.76 0.19
C MET A 103 2.03 3.01 0.34
N GLY A 104 1.22 2.32 -0.48
CA GLY A 104 -0.22 2.50 -0.53
C GLY A 104 -0.86 1.90 -1.77
N ASN A 105 -2.19 1.84 -1.82
CA ASN A 105 -2.98 1.28 -2.93
C ASN A 105 -3.42 2.35 -3.97
N TYR A 106 -2.68 3.46 -4.04
CA TYR A 106 -2.83 4.52 -5.05
C TYR A 106 -1.48 4.77 -5.70
N LYS A 107 -1.47 4.99 -7.01
CA LYS A 107 -0.24 5.25 -7.78
C LYS A 107 0.33 6.61 -7.34
N SER A 108 1.58 6.65 -6.90
CA SER A 108 2.29 7.89 -6.55
C SER A 108 2.47 8.82 -7.75
N PHE A 109 2.40 8.26 -8.97
CA PHE A 109 2.32 9.02 -10.21
C PHE A 109 0.92 8.91 -10.79
N GLY A 110 0.12 9.97 -10.57
CA GLY A 110 -1.23 10.10 -11.13
C GLY A 110 -2.37 9.89 -10.13
N ASP A 111 -2.08 9.65 -8.85
CA ASP A 111 -3.04 9.64 -7.73
C ASP A 111 -4.31 8.80 -7.97
N THR A 112 -4.15 7.71 -8.74
CA THR A 112 -5.24 6.81 -9.12
C THR A 112 -5.16 5.51 -8.32
N LYS A 113 -6.30 5.03 -7.85
CA LYS A 113 -6.40 3.75 -7.14
C LYS A 113 -5.97 2.60 -8.05
N PHE A 114 -5.34 1.58 -7.49
CA PHE A 114 -5.19 0.29 -8.16
C PHE A 114 -5.64 -0.87 -7.26
N VAL A 115 -6.28 -1.86 -7.88
CA VAL A 115 -6.86 -3.04 -7.19
C VAL A 115 -6.22 -4.33 -7.71
N PRO A 116 -6.31 -5.45 -6.96
CA PRO A 116 -5.80 -6.72 -7.44
C PRO A 116 -6.56 -7.17 -8.70
N ASN A 117 -5.83 -7.61 -9.74
CA ASN A 117 -6.43 -8.07 -11.00
C ASN A 117 -6.79 -9.57 -10.99
N LEU A 118 -7.53 -9.99 -9.96
CA LEU A 118 -8.04 -11.34 -9.79
C LEU A 118 -9.37 -11.30 -9.03
N PRO A 119 -10.18 -12.36 -9.02
CA PRO A 119 -11.43 -12.37 -8.27
C PRO A 119 -11.21 -12.29 -6.75
N LYS A 120 -11.97 -11.44 -6.06
CA LYS A 120 -11.84 -11.20 -4.61
C LYS A 120 -12.01 -12.49 -3.80
N GLU A 121 -12.98 -13.31 -4.15
CA GLU A 121 -13.32 -14.57 -3.51
C GLU A 121 -12.22 -15.63 -3.67
N LYS A 122 -11.43 -15.56 -4.74
CA LYS A 122 -10.25 -16.39 -4.91
C LYS A 122 -9.12 -15.94 -3.99
N LEU A 123 -8.85 -14.64 -3.94
CA LEU A 123 -7.83 -14.10 -3.05
C LEU A 123 -8.18 -14.33 -1.57
N GLU A 124 -9.46 -14.22 -1.20
CA GLU A 124 -9.96 -14.53 0.14
C GLU A 124 -9.58 -15.96 0.58
N ARG A 125 -9.80 -16.95 -0.28
CA ARG A 125 -9.45 -18.35 0.01
C ARG A 125 -7.95 -18.52 0.22
N VAL A 126 -7.13 -17.90 -0.62
CA VAL A 126 -5.65 -17.91 -0.45
C VAL A 126 -5.26 -17.31 0.91
N ILE A 127 -5.82 -16.15 1.26
CA ILE A 127 -5.48 -15.43 2.49
C ILE A 127 -5.92 -16.22 3.71
N LEU A 128 -7.18 -16.66 3.76
CA LEU A 128 -7.75 -17.33 4.93
C LEU A 128 -7.25 -18.78 5.11
N GLY A 129 -6.77 -19.42 4.03
CA GLY A 129 -6.10 -20.73 4.07
C GLY A 129 -4.59 -20.67 4.28
N SER A 130 -3.99 -19.48 4.24
CA SER A 130 -2.52 -19.31 4.33
C SER A 130 -1.95 -19.76 5.68
N GLU A 131 -0.66 -20.05 5.69
CA GLU A 131 0.11 -20.32 6.92
C GLU A 131 0.01 -19.14 7.91
N ALA A 132 -0.02 -17.90 7.41
CA ALA A 132 -0.22 -16.72 8.26
C ALA A 132 -1.56 -16.78 9.01
N ALA A 133 -2.63 -17.24 8.34
CA ALA A 133 -3.94 -17.44 8.94
C ALA A 133 -3.97 -18.65 9.88
N GLN A 134 -3.14 -19.67 9.67
CA GLN A 134 -3.00 -20.80 10.60
C GLN A 134 -2.29 -20.36 11.90
N GLN A 135 -1.25 -19.55 11.79
CA GLN A 135 -0.48 -19.03 12.93
C GLN A 135 -1.26 -17.98 13.73
N HIS A 136 -1.95 -17.06 13.04
CA HIS A 136 -2.68 -15.96 13.68
C HIS A 136 -4.10 -15.79 13.08
N PRO A 137 -5.04 -16.73 13.32
CA PRO A 137 -6.34 -16.74 12.65
C PRO A 137 -7.17 -15.47 12.85
N GLU A 138 -7.29 -15.00 14.09
CA GLU A 138 -8.13 -13.85 14.41
C GLU A 138 -7.57 -12.55 13.82
N GLU A 139 -6.24 -12.40 13.83
CA GLU A 139 -5.60 -11.21 13.28
C GLU A 139 -5.75 -11.15 11.77
N VAL A 140 -5.51 -12.27 11.06
CA VAL A 140 -5.62 -12.30 9.59
C VAL A 140 -7.07 -12.14 9.14
N ARG A 141 -8.02 -12.80 9.82
CA ARG A 141 -9.46 -12.60 9.56
C ARG A 141 -9.88 -11.16 9.81
N GLY A 142 -9.47 -10.56 10.92
CA GLY A 142 -9.78 -9.17 11.25
C GLY A 142 -9.20 -8.17 10.24
N LEU A 143 -7.96 -8.40 9.78
CA LEU A 143 -7.35 -7.60 8.71
C LEU A 143 -8.12 -7.72 7.40
N TRP A 144 -8.43 -8.95 6.95
CA TRP A 144 -9.20 -9.16 5.73
C TRP A 144 -10.60 -8.54 5.81
N GLN A 145 -11.28 -8.68 6.94
CA GLN A 145 -12.59 -8.06 7.17
C GLN A 145 -12.51 -6.53 7.08
N THR A 146 -11.43 -5.94 7.58
CA THR A 146 -11.25 -4.48 7.62
C THR A 146 -10.89 -3.90 6.25
N CYS A 147 -10.00 -4.55 5.48
CA CYS A 147 -9.47 -3.97 4.25
C CYS A 147 -9.92 -4.67 2.96
N GLY A 148 -10.44 -5.90 3.00
CA GLY A 148 -10.71 -6.71 1.82
C GLY A 148 -11.79 -6.16 0.90
N GLU A 149 -12.74 -5.38 1.43
CA GLU A 149 -13.74 -4.68 0.62
C GLU A 149 -13.15 -3.45 -0.08
N LEU A 150 -12.50 -2.56 0.68
CA LEU A 150 -11.84 -1.37 0.13
C LEU A 150 -10.65 -1.71 -0.78
N MET A 151 -9.99 -2.86 -0.59
CA MET A 151 -8.93 -3.36 -1.47
C MET A 151 -9.39 -3.52 -2.92
N PHE A 152 -10.66 -3.85 -3.14
CA PHE A 152 -11.24 -4.11 -4.46
C PHE A 152 -12.23 -3.04 -4.92
N SER A 153 -12.68 -2.16 -4.02
CA SER A 153 -13.71 -1.17 -4.35
C SER A 153 -13.19 -0.10 -5.32
N LEU A 154 -13.90 0.01 -6.45
CA LEU A 154 -13.74 1.04 -7.49
C LEU A 154 -14.97 1.95 -7.57
N GLU A 155 -15.64 2.18 -6.44
CA GLU A 155 -16.63 3.25 -6.33
C GLU A 155 -16.05 4.58 -6.86
N PRO A 156 -16.81 5.41 -7.60
CA PRO A 156 -16.30 6.62 -8.24
C PRO A 156 -15.48 7.53 -7.32
N ARG A 157 -15.96 7.76 -6.08
CA ARG A 157 -15.28 8.60 -5.07
C ARG A 157 -13.92 8.06 -4.61
N LEU A 158 -13.65 6.77 -4.81
CA LEU A 158 -12.42 6.12 -4.38
C LEU A 158 -11.38 6.06 -5.48
N ARG A 159 -11.70 6.44 -6.73
CA ARG A 159 -10.78 6.23 -7.86
C ARG A 159 -9.57 7.16 -7.85
N HIS A 160 -9.68 8.30 -7.20
CA HIS A 160 -8.66 9.35 -7.18
C HIS A 160 -8.44 9.87 -5.76
N LEU A 161 -7.24 10.36 -5.48
CA LEU A 161 -7.02 11.18 -4.30
C LEU A 161 -7.63 12.57 -4.50
N GLY A 162 -8.25 13.11 -3.46
CA GLY A 162 -8.94 14.41 -3.53
C GLY A 162 -9.73 14.76 -2.27
N LEU A 163 -10.18 16.00 -2.20
CA LEU A 163 -11.02 16.52 -1.11
C LEU A 163 -12.51 16.38 -1.42
N GLY A 164 -13.33 16.42 -0.37
CA GLY A 164 -14.78 16.37 -0.49
C GLY A 164 -15.30 15.04 -1.04
N LYS A 165 -16.28 15.11 -1.94
CA LYS A 165 -16.99 13.92 -2.45
C LYS A 165 -16.36 13.31 -3.70
N GLU A 166 -15.37 13.97 -4.29
CA GLU A 166 -14.79 13.60 -5.59
C GLU A 166 -13.57 12.66 -5.47
N GLY A 167 -13.02 12.50 -4.26
CA GLY A 167 -11.86 11.67 -4.01
C GLY A 167 -11.75 11.20 -2.57
N ILE A 168 -10.63 10.55 -2.26
CA ILE A 168 -10.24 10.18 -0.91
C ILE A 168 -8.97 10.94 -0.50
N THR A 169 -8.86 11.29 0.77
CA THR A 169 -7.61 11.79 1.35
C THR A 169 -7.57 11.39 2.83
N THR A 170 -6.36 11.23 3.37
CA THR A 170 -6.16 11.04 4.82
C THR A 170 -5.34 12.16 5.44
N TYR A 171 -5.05 13.24 4.68
CA TYR A 171 -4.59 14.52 5.22
C TYR A 171 -5.71 15.28 5.92
N PHE A 172 -6.96 15.00 5.52
CA PHE A 172 -8.17 15.59 6.04
C PHE A 172 -9.14 14.50 6.49
N SER A 173 -10.04 14.79 7.43
CA SER A 173 -11.20 13.94 7.69
C SER A 173 -12.12 13.89 6.47
N GLY A 174 -12.84 12.77 6.29
CA GLY A 174 -13.61 12.49 5.06
C GLY A 174 -14.79 13.43 4.80
N ASN A 175 -15.11 14.32 5.75
CA ASN A 175 -16.13 15.36 5.64
C ASN A 175 -15.55 16.74 5.27
N CYS A 176 -14.23 16.92 5.27
CA CYS A 176 -13.60 18.18 4.90
C CYS A 176 -13.77 18.49 3.41
N THR A 177 -13.90 19.79 3.15
CA THR A 177 -14.03 20.40 1.83
C THR A 177 -12.85 21.35 1.56
N MET A 178 -12.83 21.96 0.37
CA MET A 178 -11.86 23.00 0.06
C MET A 178 -12.04 24.25 0.93
N GLU A 179 -13.27 24.53 1.40
CA GLU A 179 -13.55 25.65 2.30
C GLU A 179 -12.86 25.44 3.65
N ASP A 180 -12.93 24.23 4.21
CA ASP A 180 -12.27 23.86 5.46
C ASP A 180 -10.75 23.94 5.34
N ALA A 181 -10.20 23.42 4.23
CA ALA A 181 -8.77 23.48 3.94
C ALA A 181 -8.27 24.94 3.86
N LYS A 182 -9.04 25.82 3.21
CA LYS A 182 -8.69 27.23 3.09
C LYS A 182 -8.74 27.95 4.44
N LEU A 183 -9.79 27.71 5.23
CA LEU A 183 -9.92 28.29 6.57
C LEU A 183 -8.78 27.84 7.49
N ALA A 184 -8.43 26.56 7.48
CA ALA A 184 -7.33 26.02 8.26
C ALA A 184 -5.98 26.64 7.82
N GLN A 185 -5.76 26.82 6.53
CA GLN A 185 -4.54 27.46 6.02
C GLN A 185 -4.42 28.92 6.51
N ASP A 186 -5.50 29.70 6.45
CA ASP A 186 -5.51 31.08 6.93
C ASP A 186 -5.23 31.15 8.45
N PHE A 187 -5.78 30.20 9.22
CA PHE A 187 -5.47 30.06 10.64
C PHE A 187 -3.98 29.76 10.88
N LEU A 188 -3.41 28.76 10.19
CA LEU A 188 -2.01 28.38 10.32
C LEU A 188 -1.07 29.56 9.99
N ASP A 189 -1.36 30.27 8.90
CA ASP A 189 -0.59 31.46 8.48
C ASP A 189 -0.65 32.56 9.56
N SER A 190 -1.83 32.80 10.15
CA SER A 190 -2.00 33.78 11.24
C SER A 190 -1.19 33.45 12.50
N GLN A 191 -0.88 32.18 12.72
CA GLN A 191 -0.08 31.68 13.85
C GLN A 191 1.39 31.47 13.48
N ASN A 192 1.80 31.84 12.26
CA ASN A 192 3.13 31.54 11.71
C ASN A 192 3.50 30.05 11.83
N LEU A 193 2.51 29.16 11.67
CA LEU A 193 2.66 27.71 11.85
C LEU A 193 2.68 27.02 10.48
N SER A 194 3.72 26.24 10.21
CA SER A 194 3.84 25.51 8.94
C SER A 194 2.86 24.32 8.88
N ALA A 195 2.25 24.11 7.71
CA ALA A 195 1.37 22.97 7.47
C ALA A 195 2.10 21.65 7.15
N TYR A 196 3.41 21.66 6.85
CA TYR A 196 4.14 20.51 6.28
C TYR A 196 4.06 19.21 7.11
N ASN A 197 3.96 19.31 8.43
CA ASN A 197 3.88 18.18 9.35
C ASN A 197 2.52 18.09 10.06
N THR A 198 1.46 18.63 9.45
CA THR A 198 0.12 18.71 10.04
C THR A 198 -0.93 17.92 9.23
N ARG A 199 -2.07 17.64 9.88
CA ARG A 199 -3.30 17.11 9.28
C ARG A 199 -4.51 17.79 9.93
N LEU A 200 -5.65 17.82 9.23
CA LEU A 200 -6.90 18.43 9.71
C LEU A 200 -7.98 17.36 9.94
N PHE A 201 -8.73 17.45 11.04
CA PHE A 201 -9.78 16.49 11.37
C PHE A 201 -11.06 17.21 11.82
#